data_AF-A0A519ZBE1-F1
#
_entry.id   AF-A0A519ZBE1-F1
#
_cell.length_a   1.000
_cell.length_b   1.000
_cell.length_c   1.000
_cell.angle_alpha   90.00
_cell.angle_beta   90.00
_cell.angle_gamma   90.00
#
_symmetry.space_group_name_H-M   'P 1'
#
loop_
_entity.id
_entity.type
_entity.pdbx_description
1 polymer ?
#
loop_
_entity_poly.entity_id
_entity_poly.type
_entity_poly.pdbx_seq_one_letter_code
_entity_poly.pdbx_strand_id
1 'polypeptide(L)'
;MSELLNPNASLVLNTMHIQLADGGTYNTLLNDVNNCKGTFSNNGQTVTWKNVNMQRVLGNMYNKYSQFNLRVSSGSFICGGVAQAAADFGGGIVSIRFQGCELVNQTYNHLLGTCNDTAPALAVAFGQSSINTPAAINILGQNVVPFRKPNNVFCDITLDWASLESATGKVAQTIGHWAFICDIFPIIESKIN
;
A
#
# COMPACT_ATOMS: atom_id res chain seq x y z
N MET A 1 -23.57 -0.47 -11.35
CA MET A 1 -23.47 0.84 -12.06
C MET A 1 -22.00 1.03 -12.39
N SER A 2 -21.65 1.24 -13.66
CA SER A 2 -20.26 1.11 -14.15
C SER A 2 -19.31 2.13 -13.52
N GLU A 3 -18.22 1.65 -12.91
CA GLU A 3 -17.11 2.44 -12.34
C GLU A 3 -16.42 3.37 -13.37
N LEU A 4 -16.71 3.20 -14.67
CA LEU A 4 -16.17 4.00 -15.78
C LEU A 4 -16.89 5.35 -16.01
N LEU A 5 -18.06 5.57 -15.42
CA LEU A 5 -18.83 6.82 -15.61
C LEU A 5 -18.50 7.91 -14.57
N ASN A 6 -17.77 7.56 -13.50
CA ASN A 6 -17.39 8.49 -12.46
C ASN A 6 -15.94 8.98 -12.66
N PRO A 7 -15.63 10.24 -12.29
CA PRO A 7 -14.25 10.70 -12.30
C PRO A 7 -13.41 9.81 -11.39
N ASN A 8 -12.25 9.40 -11.89
CA ASN A 8 -11.30 8.54 -11.18
C ASN A 8 -9.92 9.21 -11.17
N ALA A 9 -9.17 8.98 -10.11
CA ALA A 9 -7.75 9.33 -9.99
C ALA A 9 -6.95 8.04 -9.80
N SER A 10 -5.64 8.10 -10.06
CA SER A 10 -4.75 6.98 -9.80
C SER A 10 -3.50 7.46 -9.07
N LEU A 11 -2.96 6.61 -8.20
CA LEU A 11 -1.76 6.83 -7.40
C LEU A 11 -0.87 5.60 -7.52
N VAL A 12 0.43 5.81 -7.74
CA VAL A 12 1.41 4.73 -7.69
C VAL A 12 2.22 4.84 -6.41
N LEU A 13 2.09 3.84 -5.54
CA LEU A 13 2.91 3.69 -4.35
C LEU A 13 4.08 2.78 -4.70
N ASN A 14 5.27 3.36 -4.82
CA ASN A 14 6.49 2.65 -5.21
C ASN A 14 7.60 2.91 -4.19
N THR A 15 8.19 1.82 -3.68
CA THR A 15 9.32 1.86 -2.75
C THR A 15 10.53 2.58 -3.33
N MET A 16 10.82 2.46 -4.64
CA MET A 16 11.95 3.15 -5.25
C MET A 16 11.91 4.67 -5.11
N HIS A 17 10.72 5.29 -5.06
CA HIS A 17 10.58 6.73 -4.84
C HIS A 17 11.10 7.17 -3.47
N ILE A 18 11.05 6.29 -2.47
CA ILE A 18 11.61 6.56 -1.15
C ILE A 18 13.11 6.32 -1.21
N GLN A 19 13.57 5.14 -1.64
CA GLN A 19 14.99 4.80 -1.59
C GLN A 19 15.89 5.77 -2.37
N LEU A 20 15.45 6.20 -3.56
CA LEU A 20 16.23 7.07 -4.45
C LEU A 20 16.04 8.57 -4.15
N ALA A 21 15.18 8.93 -3.19
CA ALA A 21 15.00 10.31 -2.80
C ALA A 21 16.26 10.89 -2.17
N ASP A 22 16.42 12.21 -2.25
CA ASP A 22 17.50 12.97 -1.62
C ASP A 22 18.92 12.49 -2.03
N GLY A 23 19.05 11.95 -3.25
CA GLY A 23 20.31 11.41 -3.77
C GLY A 23 20.65 10.00 -3.30
N GLY A 24 19.66 9.28 -2.74
CA GLY A 24 19.83 7.90 -2.29
C GLY A 24 20.24 6.92 -3.40
N THR A 25 20.91 5.85 -2.99
CA THR A 25 21.41 4.81 -3.90
C THR A 25 20.46 3.62 -3.96
N TYR A 26 20.46 2.94 -5.11
CA TYR A 26 19.70 1.70 -5.26
C TYR A 26 20.30 0.61 -4.36
N ASN A 27 19.44 -0.10 -3.63
CA ASN A 27 19.79 -1.29 -2.88
C ASN A 27 18.82 -2.41 -3.25
N THR A 28 19.32 -3.62 -3.48
CA THR A 28 18.50 -4.79 -3.84
C THR A 28 17.63 -5.29 -2.67
N LEU A 29 17.84 -4.77 -1.45
CA LEU A 29 17.07 -5.08 -0.25
C LEU A 29 16.43 -3.81 0.34
N LEU A 30 15.23 -3.95 0.91
CA LEU A 30 14.58 -2.89 1.70
C LEU A 30 15.19 -2.82 3.11
N ASN A 31 16.34 -2.19 3.24
CA ASN A 31 16.84 -1.81 4.56
C ASN A 31 16.08 -0.58 5.08
N ASP A 32 16.15 -0.34 6.38
CA ASP A 32 15.53 0.85 7.00
C ASP A 32 16.07 2.14 6.36
N VAL A 33 15.15 3.03 5.98
CA VAL A 33 15.42 4.31 5.31
C VAL A 33 14.50 5.36 5.91
N ASN A 34 14.97 6.59 6.04
CA ASN A 34 14.16 7.72 6.46
C ASN A 34 14.62 9.01 5.78
N ASN A 35 13.77 9.58 4.94
CA ASN A 35 14.10 10.80 4.17
C ASN A 35 12.87 11.68 3.92
N CYS A 36 12.98 12.65 3.01
CA CYS A 36 11.90 13.61 2.76
C CYS A 36 10.68 13.02 2.03
N LYS A 37 10.83 11.87 1.36
CA LYS A 37 9.74 11.21 0.62
C LYS A 37 9.10 10.07 1.38
N GLY A 38 9.77 9.49 2.37
CA GLY A 38 9.18 8.40 3.12
C GLY A 38 10.09 7.73 4.14
N THR A 39 9.62 6.58 4.62
CA THR A 39 10.37 5.66 5.47
C THR A 39 10.19 4.21 5.03
N PHE A 40 11.24 3.43 5.22
CA PHE A 40 11.17 1.98 5.42
C PHE A 40 11.56 1.70 6.87
N SER A 41 10.81 0.82 7.52
CA SER A 41 11.12 0.34 8.87
C SER A 41 10.87 -1.16 8.96
N ASN A 42 11.56 -1.82 9.89
CA ASN A 42 11.50 -3.27 10.07
C ASN A 42 11.83 -4.02 8.78
N ASN A 43 12.88 -3.58 8.08
CA ASN A 43 13.32 -4.15 6.79
C ASN A 43 12.23 -4.13 5.71
N GLY A 44 11.53 -2.99 5.60
CA GLY A 44 10.48 -2.78 4.60
C GLY A 44 9.13 -3.38 4.94
N GLN A 45 8.96 -3.93 6.16
CA GLN A 45 7.66 -4.40 6.63
C GLN A 45 6.66 -3.24 6.82
N THR A 46 7.13 -2.08 7.27
CA THR A 46 6.31 -0.87 7.37
C THR A 46 6.91 0.20 6.47
N VAL A 47 6.14 0.62 5.47
CA VAL A 47 6.55 1.62 4.47
C VAL A 47 5.62 2.81 4.52
N THR A 48 6.17 4.01 4.68
CA THR A 48 5.40 5.26 4.70
C THR A 48 5.83 6.18 3.56
N TRP A 49 4.88 6.67 2.76
CA TRP A 49 5.07 7.82 1.88
C TRP A 49 4.64 9.08 2.62
N LYS A 50 5.55 10.04 2.73
CA LYS A 50 5.31 11.27 3.50
C LYS A 50 4.76 12.37 2.62
N ASN A 51 3.90 13.21 3.20
CA ASN A 51 3.40 14.45 2.60
C ASN A 51 2.83 14.22 1.17
N VAL A 52 2.03 13.18 0.99
CA VAL A 52 1.32 12.91 -0.25
C VAL A 52 0.30 14.03 -0.48
N ASN A 53 0.45 14.77 -1.57
CA ASN A 53 -0.45 15.87 -1.90
C ASN A 53 -1.75 15.35 -2.52
N MET A 54 -2.79 15.20 -1.69
CA MET A 54 -4.07 14.65 -2.12
C MET A 54 -4.86 15.57 -3.04
N GLN A 55 -4.62 16.88 -3.00
CA GLN A 55 -5.23 17.80 -3.98
C GLN A 55 -4.69 17.54 -5.39
N ARG A 56 -3.40 17.24 -5.53
CA ARG A 56 -2.81 16.86 -6.82
C ARG A 56 -3.24 15.47 -7.26
N VAL A 57 -3.31 14.51 -6.34
CA VAL A 57 -3.75 13.14 -6.64
C VAL A 57 -5.20 13.12 -7.11
N LEU A 58 -6.10 13.75 -6.36
CA LEU A 58 -7.54 13.73 -6.64
C LEU A 58 -7.98 14.76 -7.69
N GLY A 59 -7.14 15.75 -7.98
CA GLY A 59 -7.40 16.80 -8.95
C GLY A 59 -8.74 17.50 -8.71
N ASN A 60 -9.57 17.57 -9.75
CA ASN A 60 -10.88 18.20 -9.71
C ASN A 60 -11.84 17.57 -8.70
N MET A 61 -11.61 16.32 -8.28
CA MET A 61 -12.48 15.66 -7.31
C MET A 61 -12.25 16.18 -5.89
N TYR A 62 -11.05 16.69 -5.58
CA TYR A 62 -10.69 17.14 -4.23
C TYR A 62 -11.68 18.20 -3.68
N ASN A 63 -12.13 19.11 -4.54
CA ASN A 63 -13.08 20.16 -4.16
C ASN A 63 -14.55 19.75 -4.31
N LYS A 64 -14.84 18.60 -4.91
CA LYS A 64 -16.21 18.14 -5.20
C LYS A 64 -16.74 17.11 -4.20
N TYR A 65 -15.85 16.33 -3.60
CA TYR A 65 -16.22 15.24 -2.70
C TYR A 65 -15.40 15.31 -1.42
N SER A 66 -15.99 14.82 -0.32
CA SER A 66 -15.34 14.75 0.99
C SER A 66 -14.77 13.37 1.30
N GLN A 67 -15.27 12.31 0.65
CA GLN A 67 -14.89 10.93 0.90
C GLN A 67 -14.63 10.17 -0.40
N PHE A 68 -13.71 9.22 -0.32
CA PHE A 68 -13.19 8.47 -1.45
C PHE A 68 -12.96 7.01 -1.07
N ASN A 69 -12.99 6.15 -2.07
CA ASN A 69 -12.56 4.78 -1.99
C ASN A 69 -11.22 4.64 -2.71
N LEU A 70 -10.25 4.01 -2.05
CA LEU A 70 -9.02 3.55 -2.66
C LEU A 70 -9.14 2.06 -2.96
N ARG A 71 -8.79 1.65 -4.18
CA ARG A 71 -8.68 0.25 -4.60
C ARG A 71 -7.29 -0.01 -5.15
N VAL A 72 -6.67 -1.12 -4.78
CA VAL A 72 -5.42 -1.54 -5.43
C VAL A 72 -5.72 -2.30 -6.70
N SER A 73 -5.39 -1.76 -7.86
CA SER A 73 -5.76 -2.37 -9.14
C SER A 73 -4.74 -3.40 -9.61
N SER A 74 -3.46 -3.20 -9.26
CA SER A 74 -2.40 -4.16 -9.54
C SER A 74 -1.20 -3.93 -8.63
N GLY A 75 -0.36 -4.95 -8.52
CA GLY A 75 0.91 -4.87 -7.83
C GLY A 75 1.99 -5.66 -8.53
N SER A 76 3.22 -5.22 -8.38
CA SER A 76 4.41 -5.94 -8.83
C SER A 76 5.52 -5.83 -7.79
N PHE A 77 6.41 -6.80 -7.82
CA PHE A 77 7.56 -6.83 -6.94
C PHE A 77 8.77 -7.43 -7.66
N ILE A 78 9.95 -7.24 -7.08
CA ILE A 78 11.20 -7.86 -7.48
C ILE A 78 11.79 -8.56 -6.27
N CYS A 79 12.23 -9.81 -6.42
CA CYS A 79 12.97 -10.50 -5.36
C CYS A 79 14.29 -9.79 -5.12
N GLY A 80 14.71 -9.73 -3.86
CA GLY A 80 16.00 -9.16 -3.50
C GLY A 80 17.19 -9.99 -3.99
N GLY A 81 18.38 -9.67 -3.49
CA GLY A 81 19.65 -10.27 -3.94
C GLY A 81 19.84 -11.78 -3.65
N VAL A 82 18.84 -12.48 -3.11
CA VAL A 82 18.92 -13.90 -2.73
C VAL A 82 17.77 -14.68 -3.38
N ALA A 83 18.08 -15.83 -4.00
CA ALA A 83 17.08 -16.69 -4.61
C ALA A 83 16.21 -17.32 -3.50
N GLN A 84 14.90 -17.36 -3.74
CA GLN A 84 13.95 -18.00 -2.83
C GLN A 84 13.29 -19.20 -3.50
N ALA A 85 13.04 -20.24 -2.72
CA ALA A 85 12.36 -21.43 -3.21
C ALA A 85 10.87 -21.11 -3.45
N ALA A 86 10.23 -21.83 -4.38
CA ALA A 86 8.79 -21.65 -4.66
C ALA A 86 7.92 -21.79 -3.39
N ALA A 87 8.33 -22.67 -2.47
CA ALA A 87 7.66 -22.88 -1.19
C ALA A 87 7.69 -21.64 -0.26
N ASP A 88 8.68 -20.76 -0.41
CA ASP A 88 8.81 -19.53 0.38
C ASP A 88 7.73 -18.51 -0.02
N PHE A 89 7.21 -18.60 -1.25
CA PHE A 89 6.11 -17.76 -1.76
C PHE A 89 4.72 -18.36 -1.49
N GLY A 90 4.64 -19.67 -1.25
CA GLY A 90 3.40 -20.46 -1.20
C GLY A 90 2.52 -20.28 0.04
N GLY A 91 2.83 -19.36 0.95
CA GLY A 91 2.04 -19.19 2.19
C GLY A 91 1.90 -17.76 2.73
N GLY A 92 2.56 -16.77 2.15
CA GLY A 92 2.46 -15.40 2.65
C GLY A 92 1.20 -14.69 2.17
N ILE A 93 0.06 -14.90 2.84
CA ILE A 93 -1.02 -13.91 2.75
C ILE A 93 -0.54 -12.70 3.52
N VAL A 94 -0.25 -11.61 2.80
CA VAL A 94 0.09 -10.35 3.44
C VAL A 94 -1.14 -9.46 3.51
N SER A 95 -1.58 -9.13 4.72
CA SER A 95 -2.51 -8.02 4.91
C SER A 95 -1.73 -6.72 4.84
N ILE A 96 -2.12 -5.83 3.95
CA ILE A 96 -1.62 -4.45 3.94
C ILE A 96 -2.60 -3.59 4.72
N ARG A 97 -2.11 -2.81 5.70
CA ARG A 97 -2.95 -1.83 6.41
C ARG A 97 -2.65 -0.44 5.90
N PHE A 98 -3.69 0.31 5.53
CA PHE A 98 -3.55 1.71 5.15
C PHE A 98 -3.67 2.59 6.40
N GLN A 99 -2.76 3.57 6.56
CA GLN A 99 -2.85 4.62 7.58
C GLN A 99 -2.50 5.97 6.98
N GLY A 100 -3.17 7.04 7.43
CA GLY A 100 -2.70 8.42 7.24
C GLY A 100 -3.67 9.37 6.51
N CYS A 101 -4.69 8.86 5.83
CA CYS A 101 -5.95 9.61 5.67
C CYS A 101 -6.88 9.29 6.84
N GLU A 102 -7.78 10.21 7.19
CA GLU A 102 -8.83 9.93 8.18
C GLU A 102 -9.75 8.84 7.62
N LEU A 103 -9.58 7.60 8.09
CA LEU A 103 -10.29 6.45 7.58
C LEU A 103 -11.76 6.53 7.96
N VAL A 104 -12.64 6.18 7.01
CA VAL A 104 -14.08 6.13 7.29
C VAL A 104 -14.41 4.90 8.12
N ASN A 105 -13.70 3.80 7.85
CA ASN A 105 -13.84 2.54 8.57
C ASN A 105 -12.52 2.20 9.28
N GLN A 106 -12.59 2.11 10.61
CA GLN A 106 -11.48 1.70 11.46
C GLN A 106 -11.59 0.20 11.76
N THR A 107 -10.46 -0.42 12.08
CA THR A 107 -10.43 -1.83 12.51
C THR A 107 -10.46 -1.92 14.02
N TYR A 108 -11.26 -2.84 14.54
CA TYR A 108 -11.23 -3.19 15.95
C TYR A 108 -10.01 -4.06 16.23
N ASN A 109 -9.12 -3.58 17.10
CA ASN A 109 -8.00 -4.34 17.60
C ASN A 109 -8.45 -5.15 18.82
N HIS A 110 -8.66 -6.45 18.61
CA HIS A 110 -9.12 -7.35 19.69
C HIS A 110 -8.10 -7.49 20.84
N LEU A 111 -6.80 -7.30 20.58
CA LEU A 111 -5.78 -7.35 21.64
C LEU A 111 -5.88 -6.15 22.57
N LEU A 112 -6.14 -4.96 22.02
CA LEU A 112 -6.19 -3.71 22.78
C LEU A 112 -7.61 -3.32 23.22
N GLY A 113 -8.63 -3.96 22.65
CA GLY A 113 -10.03 -3.63 22.94
C GLY A 113 -10.50 -2.29 22.37
N THR A 114 -9.77 -1.74 21.40
CA THR A 114 -10.01 -0.40 20.84
C THR A 114 -10.05 -0.42 19.32
N CYS A 115 -10.74 0.53 18.72
CA CYS A 115 -10.59 0.81 17.29
C CYS A 115 -9.23 1.47 17.05
N ASN A 116 -8.50 0.97 16.05
CA ASN A 116 -7.28 1.56 15.56
C ASN A 116 -7.55 2.21 14.21
N ASP A 117 -6.87 3.33 13.94
CA ASP A 117 -6.95 4.06 12.67
C ASP A 117 -6.17 3.35 11.54
N THR A 118 -6.51 2.08 11.35
CA THR A 118 -5.98 1.17 10.34
C THR A 118 -7.15 0.50 9.63
N ALA A 119 -7.08 0.35 8.31
CA ALA A 119 -8.04 -0.44 7.53
C ALA A 119 -7.31 -1.56 6.78
N PRO A 120 -7.90 -2.77 6.66
CA PRO A 120 -7.32 -3.82 5.82
C PRO A 120 -7.49 -3.38 4.37
N ALA A 121 -6.37 -3.16 3.68
CA ALA A 121 -6.35 -2.64 2.33
C ALA A 121 -6.41 -3.73 1.27
N LEU A 122 -5.68 -4.83 1.48
CA LEU A 122 -5.71 -6.00 0.60
C LEU A 122 -5.05 -7.20 1.29
N ALA A 123 -5.44 -8.39 0.83
CA ALA A 123 -4.69 -9.63 1.00
C ALA A 123 -3.98 -9.94 -0.32
N VAL A 124 -2.72 -10.34 -0.27
CA VAL A 124 -1.96 -10.70 -1.47
C VAL A 124 -1.26 -12.03 -1.35
N ALA A 125 -1.06 -12.71 -2.48
CA ALA A 125 -0.10 -13.78 -2.63
C ALA A 125 0.96 -13.39 -3.67
N PHE A 126 2.19 -13.82 -3.45
CA PHE A 126 3.28 -13.59 -4.39
C PHE A 126 3.40 -14.73 -5.37
N GLY A 127 3.54 -14.42 -6.65
CA GLY A 127 4.05 -15.40 -7.62
C GLY A 127 5.51 -15.74 -7.32
N GLN A 128 5.96 -16.94 -7.63
CA GLN A 128 7.40 -17.25 -7.59
C GLN A 128 8.16 -16.29 -8.51
N SER A 129 9.30 -15.77 -8.06
CA SER A 129 10.21 -15.01 -8.91
C SER A 129 11.68 -15.34 -8.66
N SER A 130 12.50 -15.21 -9.70
CA SER A 130 13.96 -15.30 -9.62
C SER A 130 14.59 -14.01 -9.10
N ILE A 131 15.86 -14.11 -8.67
CA ILE A 131 16.66 -12.96 -8.22
C ILE A 131 16.56 -11.81 -9.23
N ASN A 132 16.32 -10.60 -8.74
CA ASN A 132 16.27 -9.38 -9.56
C ASN A 132 15.31 -9.47 -10.76
N THR A 133 14.29 -10.31 -10.70
CA THR A 133 13.27 -10.46 -11.75
C THR A 133 11.93 -9.92 -11.27
N PRO A 134 11.28 -9.01 -12.02
CA PRO A 134 9.94 -8.56 -11.68
C PRO A 134 8.91 -9.69 -11.78
N ALA A 135 7.97 -9.72 -10.84
CA ALA A 135 6.82 -10.61 -10.86
C ALA A 135 5.56 -9.88 -10.39
N ALA A 136 4.41 -10.42 -10.77
CA ALA A 136 3.11 -9.89 -10.39
C ALA A 136 2.74 -10.29 -8.94
N ILE A 137 2.01 -9.40 -8.27
CA ILE A 137 1.35 -9.67 -7.00
C ILE A 137 -0.10 -10.07 -7.28
N ASN A 138 -0.52 -11.22 -6.77
CA ASN A 138 -1.90 -11.68 -6.90
C ASN A 138 -2.74 -11.07 -5.77
N ILE A 139 -3.68 -10.20 -6.12
CA ILE A 139 -4.60 -9.58 -5.17
C ILE A 139 -5.74 -10.56 -4.88
N LEU A 140 -5.92 -10.88 -3.61
CA LEU A 140 -6.91 -11.85 -3.13
C LEU A 140 -8.06 -11.11 -2.44
N GLY A 141 -9.28 -11.29 -2.95
CA GLY A 141 -10.49 -10.77 -2.31
C GLY A 141 -10.75 -9.27 -2.54
N GLN A 142 -11.63 -8.71 -1.72
CA GLN A 142 -11.99 -7.29 -1.78
C GLN A 142 -10.88 -6.42 -1.21
N ASN A 143 -10.64 -5.28 -1.84
CA ASN A 143 -9.51 -4.41 -1.52
C ASN A 143 -9.86 -2.92 -1.62
N VAL A 144 -11.03 -2.56 -1.10
CA VAL A 144 -11.52 -1.18 -1.09
C VAL A 144 -11.35 -0.59 0.31
N VAL A 145 -10.63 0.53 0.39
CA VAL A 145 -10.41 1.29 1.62
C VAL A 145 -11.11 2.65 1.51
N PRO A 146 -12.18 2.89 2.27
CA PRO A 146 -12.82 4.18 2.30
C PRO A 146 -12.05 5.16 3.22
N PHE A 147 -11.81 6.37 2.75
CA PHE A 147 -11.10 7.42 3.47
C PHE A 147 -11.69 8.81 3.21
N ARG A 148 -11.46 9.73 4.14
CA ARG A 148 -11.80 11.15 3.99
C ARG A 148 -10.59 11.92 3.47
N LYS A 149 -10.81 12.91 2.62
CA LYS A 149 -9.70 13.77 2.17
C LYS A 149 -9.08 14.51 3.37
N PRO A 150 -7.75 14.73 3.39
CA PRO A 150 -7.10 15.46 4.48
C PRO A 150 -7.51 16.94 4.48
N ASN A 151 -7.71 17.53 5.65
CA ASN A 151 -8.03 18.96 5.77
C ASN A 151 -6.90 19.88 5.28
N ASN A 152 -5.64 19.44 5.45
CA ASN A 152 -4.45 20.23 5.14
C ASN A 152 -3.84 19.88 3.77
N VAL A 153 -4.59 19.30 2.83
CA VAL A 153 -4.14 18.88 1.48
C VAL A 153 -3.17 17.69 1.48
N PHE A 154 -2.32 17.57 2.50
CA PHE A 154 -1.31 16.54 2.61
C PHE A 154 -1.72 15.46 3.62
N CYS A 155 -1.32 14.23 3.33
CA CYS A 155 -1.39 13.12 4.26
C CYS A 155 -0.16 12.23 4.10
N ASP A 156 0.17 11.49 5.15
CA ASP A 156 1.07 10.35 4.99
C ASP A 156 0.26 9.14 4.52
N ILE A 157 0.91 8.19 3.86
CA ILE A 157 0.31 6.90 3.51
C ILE A 157 1.24 5.82 4.02
N THR A 158 0.80 5.05 4.99
CA THR A 158 1.56 3.93 5.55
C THR A 158 0.93 2.62 5.13
N LEU A 159 1.76 1.69 4.64
CA LEU A 159 1.41 0.31 4.33
C LEU A 159 2.21 -0.61 5.26
N ASP A 160 1.49 -1.36 6.12
CA ASP A 160 2.08 -2.38 7.00
C ASP A 160 1.88 -3.78 6.43
N TRP A 161 2.96 -4.52 6.27
CA TRP A 161 2.97 -5.92 5.81
C TRP A 161 2.89 -6.85 7.01
N ALA A 162 1.90 -7.74 7.05
CA ALA A 162 1.81 -8.81 8.06
C ALA A 162 1.60 -10.17 7.40
N SER A 163 2.51 -11.12 7.63
CA SER A 163 2.40 -12.51 7.19
C SER A 163 1.59 -13.33 8.20
N LEU A 164 0.74 -14.23 7.71
CA LEU A 164 -0.11 -15.12 8.51
C LEU A 164 0.45 -16.55 8.70
N GLU A 165 1.76 -16.75 8.49
CA GLU A 165 2.51 -18.05 8.43
C GLU A 165 2.57 -18.70 7.04
N SER A 166 3.69 -19.37 6.74
CA SER A 166 3.84 -20.23 5.57
C SER A 166 3.63 -21.70 5.93
N ALA A 167 3.41 -22.56 4.91
CA ALA A 167 3.27 -24.02 5.07
C ALA A 167 4.48 -24.71 5.73
N THR A 168 5.64 -24.04 5.80
CA THR A 168 6.87 -24.53 6.43
C THR A 168 7.23 -23.77 7.72
N GLY A 169 6.38 -22.87 8.20
CA GLY A 169 6.61 -22.00 9.37
C GLY A 169 6.80 -20.52 8.98
N LYS A 170 7.43 -19.73 9.86
CA LYS A 170 7.77 -18.32 9.56
C LYS A 170 8.96 -18.24 8.59
N VAL A 171 8.75 -18.53 7.31
CA VAL A 171 9.78 -18.31 6.29
C VAL A 171 9.76 -16.84 5.87
N ALA A 172 10.91 -16.16 5.99
CA ALA A 172 11.07 -14.78 5.55
C ALA A 172 11.06 -14.71 4.02
N GLN A 173 10.16 -13.90 3.46
CA GLN A 173 10.17 -13.56 2.03
C GLN A 173 11.10 -12.36 1.81
N THR A 174 12.07 -12.51 0.91
CA THR A 174 13.06 -11.49 0.55
C THR A 174 12.54 -10.70 -0.64
N ILE A 175 11.68 -9.73 -0.35
CA ILE A 175 11.17 -8.78 -1.34
C ILE A 175 12.13 -7.60 -1.40
N GLY A 176 12.70 -7.34 -2.58
CA GLY A 176 13.66 -6.26 -2.79
C GLY A 176 12.99 -4.90 -3.01
N HIS A 177 12.06 -4.83 -3.95
CA HIS A 177 11.24 -3.63 -4.18
C HIS A 177 9.85 -4.04 -4.68
N TRP A 178 8.89 -3.16 -4.48
CA TRP A 178 7.53 -3.36 -4.96
C TRP A 178 6.84 -2.04 -5.27
N ALA A 179 5.77 -2.16 -6.07
CA ALA A 179 4.88 -1.07 -6.43
C ALA A 179 3.43 -1.53 -6.47
N PHE A 180 2.52 -0.64 -6.06
CA PHE A 180 1.07 -0.79 -6.23
C PHE A 180 0.52 0.34 -7.07
N ILE A 181 -0.36 -0.02 -8.01
CA ILE A 181 -1.23 0.92 -8.71
C ILE A 181 -2.55 0.97 -7.95
N CYS A 182 -2.89 2.15 -7.45
CA CYS A 182 -4.11 2.39 -6.69
C CYS A 182 -5.03 3.28 -7.51
N ASP A 183 -6.28 2.87 -7.69
CA ASP A 183 -7.33 3.72 -8.24
C ASP A 183 -8.14 4.32 -7.09
N ILE A 184 -8.51 5.59 -7.25
CA ILE A 184 -9.26 6.36 -6.27
C ILE A 184 -10.50 6.91 -6.95
N PHE A 185 -11.65 6.63 -6.35
CA PHE A 185 -12.96 7.05 -6.86
C PHE A 185 -13.81 7.63 -5.73
N PRO A 186 -14.70 8.59 -6.00
CA PRO A 186 -15.47 9.26 -4.96
C PRO A 186 -16.56 8.33 -4.39
N ILE A 187 -16.88 8.52 -3.11
CA ILE A 187 -18.15 8.06 -2.54
C ILE A 187 -19.21 9.09 -2.94
N ILE A 188 -20.19 8.69 -3.74
CA ILE A 188 -21.11 9.60 -4.43
C ILE A 188 -21.90 10.46 -3.43
N GLU A 189 -22.31 9.85 -2.32
CA GLU A 189 -23.05 10.46 -1.22
C GLU A 189 -22.25 11.55 -0.49
N SER A 190 -20.93 11.61 -0.70
CA SER A 190 -20.03 12.55 -0.03
C SER A 190 -19.83 13.88 -0.78
N LYS A 191 -20.62 14.12 -1.83
CA LYS A 191 -20.56 15.34 -2.64
C LYS A 191 -20.76 16.59 -1.77
N ILE A 192 -19.87 17.56 -1.94
CA ILE A 192 -19.91 18.84 -1.23
C ILE A 192 -20.89 19.76 -1.98
N ASN A 193 -21.84 20.34 -1.25
CA ASN A 193 -22.80 21.31 -1.78
C ASN A 193 -22.16 22.70 -1.95
#